data_AF-A0A1M3BTN8-F1
#
_entry.id   AF-A0A1M3BTN8-F1
#
_cell.length_a   1.000
_cell.length_b   1.000
_cell.length_c   1.000
_cell.angle_alpha   90.00
_cell.angle_beta   90.00
_cell.angle_gamma   90.00
#
_symmetry.space_group_name_H-M   'P 1'
#
loop_
_entity.id
_entity.type
_entity.pdbx_description
1 polymer ?
#
loop_
_entity_poly.entity_id
_entity_poly.type
_entity_poly.pdbx_seq_one_letter_code
_entity_poly.pdbx_strand_id
1 'polypeptide(L)'
;MKRWAKQTKGFTIVELLIVVVVIAILAAVTIVAYTGIRDRAEANSLQSNLAQVNKKVLAYAALNSDNYPATLVDAGIASGEAAKYEYSSDNSANPKTYAITASKTPGSTTSYYVSNSQANVTSGIAPGHNTMGWNKPEVATAPVQAASGVTIDTGVFRTSGASIRLSPGATGRPLRSSPLTVEVGKVVTVSLWILTDASWDGSANNSKIRFGGVSDGSLLAACGYNGAKATWTLVTCSRTATAAYPGMTISVGNDGSTGNIWLDDISLSIR
;
A
#
# COMPACT_ATOMS: atom_id res chain seq x y z
N MET A 1 -41.22 -70.47 6.82
CA MET A 1 -40.07 -69.53 6.89
C MET A 1 -40.58 -68.12 6.64
N LYS A 2 -40.67 -67.27 7.67
CA LYS A 2 -41.23 -65.91 7.57
C LYS A 2 -40.09 -64.94 7.28
N ARG A 3 -39.89 -64.56 6.02
CA ARG A 3 -38.87 -63.57 5.62
C ARG A 3 -39.30 -62.18 6.08
N TRP A 4 -38.54 -61.58 7.00
CA TRP A 4 -38.68 -60.18 7.36
C TRP A 4 -38.08 -59.33 6.24
N ALA A 5 -38.94 -58.72 5.41
CA ALA A 5 -38.51 -57.73 4.44
C ALA A 5 -38.07 -56.46 5.18
N LYS A 6 -36.77 -56.16 5.12
CA LYS A 6 -36.18 -54.95 5.71
C LYS A 6 -36.72 -53.75 4.91
N GLN A 7 -37.60 -52.95 5.51
CA GLN A 7 -38.10 -51.74 4.87
C GLN A 7 -36.95 -50.74 4.74
N THR A 8 -36.41 -50.61 3.53
CA THR A 8 -35.52 -49.51 3.15
C THR A 8 -36.35 -48.23 3.11
N LYS A 9 -36.25 -47.41 4.17
CA LYS A 9 -36.81 -46.06 4.15
C LYS A 9 -36.04 -45.25 3.11
N GLY A 10 -36.74 -44.80 2.07
CA GLY A 10 -36.16 -43.92 1.05
C GLY A 10 -35.89 -42.54 1.63
N PHE A 11 -34.77 -41.93 1.25
CA PHE A 11 -34.43 -40.56 1.61
C PHE A 11 -35.40 -39.60 0.93
N THR A 12 -36.08 -38.76 1.69
CA THR A 12 -37.03 -37.81 1.12
C THR A 12 -36.30 -36.62 0.50
N ILE A 13 -36.83 -36.07 -0.59
CA ILE A 13 -36.29 -34.85 -1.21
C ILE A 13 -36.30 -33.69 -0.20
N VAL A 14 -37.27 -33.66 0.71
CA VAL A 14 -37.38 -32.64 1.77
C VAL A 14 -36.22 -32.73 2.76
N GLU A 15 -35.82 -33.94 3.17
CA GLU A 15 -34.66 -34.13 4.06
C GLU A 15 -33.36 -33.64 3.39
N LEU A 16 -33.17 -33.92 2.10
CA LEU A 16 -32.02 -33.42 1.35
C LEU A 16 -32.02 -31.89 1.27
N LEU A 17 -33.20 -31.30 0.99
CA LEU A 17 -33.37 -29.86 0.79
C LEU A 17 -33.03 -29.09 2.07
N ILE A 18 -33.52 -29.55 3.23
CA ILE A 18 -33.23 -28.89 4.50
C ILE A 18 -31.73 -28.95 4.82
N VAL A 19 -31.06 -30.07 4.55
CA VAL A 19 -29.62 -30.22 4.81
C VAL A 19 -28.79 -29.24 3.98
N VAL A 20 -29.08 -29.11 2.68
CA VAL A 20 -28.33 -28.17 1.83
C VAL A 20 -28.60 -26.71 2.22
N VAL A 21 -29.83 -26.38 2.64
CA VAL A 21 -30.17 -25.03 3.16
C VAL A 21 -29.40 -24.74 4.44
N VAL A 22 -29.34 -25.69 5.38
CA VAL A 22 -28.59 -25.52 6.63
C VAL A 22 -27.09 -25.36 6.35
N ILE A 23 -26.50 -26.18 5.47
CA ILE A 23 -25.08 -26.05 5.09
C ILE A 23 -24.82 -24.69 4.43
N ALA A 24 -25.72 -24.21 3.56
CA ALA A 24 -25.58 -22.92 2.89
C ALA A 24 -25.58 -21.75 3.90
N ILE A 25 -26.47 -21.79 4.90
CA ILE A 25 -26.52 -20.76 5.96
C ILE A 25 -25.24 -20.82 6.81
N LEU A 26 -24.81 -22.02 7.23
CA LEU A 26 -23.60 -22.19 8.03
C LEU A 26 -22.35 -21.73 7.27
N ALA A 27 -22.25 -22.04 5.97
CA ALA A 27 -21.13 -21.62 5.13
C ALA A 27 -21.07 -20.09 4.95
N ALA A 28 -22.23 -19.42 4.79
CA ALA A 28 -22.26 -17.97 4.66
C ALA A 28 -21.75 -17.27 5.93
N VAL A 29 -22.18 -17.74 7.12
CA VAL A 29 -21.73 -17.19 8.40
C VAL A 29 -20.24 -17.45 8.64
N THR A 30 -19.75 -18.67 8.34
CA THR A 30 -18.33 -19.01 8.54
C THR A 30 -17.41 -18.20 7.64
N ILE A 31 -17.79 -17.90 6.39
CA ILE A 31 -16.98 -17.07 5.48
C ILE A 31 -16.76 -15.68 6.06
N VAL A 32 -17.83 -15.00 6.51
CA VAL A 32 -17.73 -13.64 7.08
C VAL A 32 -16.94 -13.62 8.39
N ALA A 33 -17.08 -14.66 9.23
CA ALA A 33 -16.32 -14.77 10.46
C ALA A 33 -14.82 -15.06 10.22
N TYR A 34 -14.49 -15.87 9.21
CA TYR A 34 -13.13 -16.32 8.92
C TYR A 34 -12.22 -15.19 8.41
N THR A 35 -12.75 -14.28 7.58
CA THR A 35 -11.99 -13.14 7.06
C THR A 35 -11.48 -12.24 8.19
N GLY A 36 -12.35 -11.86 9.13
CA GLY A 36 -11.95 -11.02 10.26
C GLY A 36 -10.97 -11.68 11.25
N ILE A 37 -11.02 -13.00 11.41
CA ILE A 37 -10.05 -13.75 12.24
C ILE A 37 -8.68 -13.78 11.56
N ARG A 38 -8.66 -14.04 10.25
CA ARG A 38 -7.43 -14.08 9.46
C ARG A 38 -6.70 -12.74 9.50
N ASP A 39 -7.40 -11.63 9.28
CA ASP A 39 -6.79 -10.30 9.27
C ASP A 39 -6.19 -9.93 10.63
N ARG A 40 -6.87 -10.29 11.74
CA ARG A 40 -6.33 -10.12 13.10
C ARG A 40 -5.12 -11.00 13.37
N ALA A 41 -5.15 -12.26 12.94
CA ALA A 41 -4.03 -13.18 13.10
C ALA A 41 -2.80 -12.68 12.30
N GLU A 42 -3.01 -12.18 11.09
CA GLU A 42 -1.97 -11.59 10.26
C GLU A 42 -1.39 -10.32 10.89
N ALA A 43 -2.25 -9.40 11.36
CA ALA A 43 -1.81 -8.19 12.06
C ALA A 43 -0.97 -8.52 13.31
N ASN A 44 -1.40 -9.50 14.11
CA ASN A 44 -0.65 -9.97 15.28
C ASN A 44 0.70 -10.59 14.89
N SER A 45 0.74 -11.35 13.79
CA SER A 45 1.98 -11.91 13.28
C SER A 45 2.95 -10.81 12.82
N LEU A 46 2.47 -9.78 12.12
CA LEU A 46 3.30 -8.65 11.70
C LEU A 46 3.90 -7.92 12.91
N GLN A 47 3.07 -7.61 13.92
CA GLN A 47 3.53 -6.93 15.13
C GLN A 47 4.58 -7.76 15.88
N SER A 48 4.34 -9.06 16.06
CA SER A 48 5.28 -9.98 16.69
C SER A 48 6.60 -10.06 15.93
N ASN A 49 6.54 -10.19 14.61
CA ASN A 49 7.73 -10.26 13.77
C ASN A 49 8.52 -8.95 13.80
N LEU A 50 7.84 -7.79 13.73
CA LEU A 50 8.49 -6.48 13.86
C LEU A 50 9.15 -6.31 15.23
N ALA A 51 8.52 -6.75 16.31
CA ALA A 51 9.11 -6.71 17.65
C ALA A 51 10.38 -7.57 17.75
N GLN A 52 10.40 -8.75 17.11
CA GLN A 52 11.58 -9.61 17.06
C GLN A 52 12.71 -8.97 16.24
N VAL A 53 12.37 -8.37 15.10
CA VAL A 53 13.31 -7.62 14.25
C VAL A 53 13.91 -6.45 15.01
N ASN A 54 13.09 -5.67 15.72
CA ASN A 54 13.55 -4.56 16.55
C ASN A 54 14.58 -5.02 17.60
N LYS A 55 14.28 -6.12 18.32
CA LYS A 55 15.20 -6.69 19.30
C LYS A 55 16.55 -7.07 18.69
N LYS A 56 16.56 -7.63 17.48
CA LYS A 56 17.80 -7.97 16.77
C LYS A 56 18.60 -6.72 16.38
N VAL A 57 17.95 -5.68 15.89
CA VAL A 57 18.59 -4.40 15.56
C VAL A 57 19.21 -3.76 16.80
N LEU A 58 18.48 -3.76 17.93
CA LEU A 58 19.00 -3.26 19.20
C LEU A 58 20.15 -4.10 19.76
N ALA A 59 20.05 -5.43 19.65
CA ALA A 59 21.13 -6.33 20.04
C ALA A 59 22.39 -6.11 19.19
N TYR A 60 22.23 -5.89 17.88
CA TYR A 60 23.35 -5.52 17.01
C TYR A 60 24.00 -4.22 17.48
N ALA A 61 23.21 -3.18 17.74
CA ALA A 61 23.74 -1.89 18.19
C ALA A 61 24.52 -2.03 19.50
N ALA A 62 24.02 -2.80 20.46
CA ALA A 62 24.69 -3.07 21.73
C ALA A 62 26.05 -3.77 21.56
N LEU A 63 26.22 -4.60 20.52
CA LEU A 63 27.48 -5.29 20.23
C LEU A 63 28.43 -4.47 19.34
N ASN A 64 27.96 -3.37 18.73
CA ASN A 64 28.69 -2.59 17.72
C ASN A 64 28.83 -1.11 18.12
N SER A 65 29.14 -0.83 19.39
CA SER A 65 29.40 0.53 19.89
C SER A 65 28.24 1.50 19.63
N ASP A 66 27.01 1.04 19.89
CA ASP A 66 25.76 1.75 19.64
C ASP A 66 25.53 2.14 18.17
N ASN A 67 26.22 1.50 17.22
CA ASN A 67 25.93 1.69 15.79
C ASN A 67 24.83 0.73 15.36
N TYR A 68 23.75 1.28 14.82
CA TYR A 68 22.73 0.51 14.15
C TYR A 68 23.32 -0.16 12.89
N PRO A 69 22.83 -1.36 12.52
CA PRO A 69 23.29 -2.05 11.32
C PRO A 69 23.03 -1.19 10.07
N ALA A 70 23.87 -1.26 9.05
CA ALA A 70 23.64 -0.52 7.80
C ALA A 70 22.45 -1.11 7.02
N THR A 71 22.27 -2.43 7.13
CA THR A 71 21.15 -3.17 6.54
C THR A 71 20.60 -4.18 7.54
N LEU A 72 19.33 -4.59 7.37
CA LEU A 72 18.74 -5.65 8.21
C LEU A 72 19.49 -7.00 8.06
N VAL A 73 20.18 -7.22 6.95
CA VAL A 73 20.99 -8.43 6.72
C VAL A 73 22.16 -8.51 7.69
N ASP A 74 22.78 -7.37 8.02
CA ASP A 74 23.89 -7.30 8.98
C ASP A 74 23.44 -7.71 10.40
N ALA A 75 22.16 -7.51 10.72
CA ALA A 75 21.53 -7.98 11.96
C ALA A 75 20.97 -9.42 11.87
N GLY A 76 21.31 -10.17 10.81
CA GLY A 76 20.87 -11.55 10.62
C GLY A 76 19.36 -11.66 10.37
N ILE A 77 18.78 -10.69 9.67
CA ILE A 77 17.37 -10.67 9.27
C ILE A 77 17.29 -10.74 7.75
N ALA A 78 16.82 -11.87 7.23
CA ALA A 78 16.46 -12.00 5.82
C ALA A 78 15.02 -11.50 5.61
N SER A 79 14.77 -10.81 4.51
CA SER A 79 13.41 -10.46 4.10
C SER A 79 12.68 -11.74 3.65
N GLY A 80 11.77 -12.24 4.48
CA GLY A 80 10.91 -13.38 4.14
C GLY A 80 9.70 -12.99 3.27
N GLU A 81 8.92 -13.98 2.85
CA GLU A 81 7.64 -13.76 2.15
C GLU A 81 6.50 -13.31 3.08
N ALA A 82 6.61 -13.57 4.38
CA ALA A 82 5.56 -13.27 5.35
C ALA A 82 5.45 -11.78 5.76
N ALA A 83 6.55 -11.03 5.67
CA ALA A 83 6.58 -9.59 5.94
C ALA A 83 7.69 -8.92 5.13
N LYS A 84 7.38 -7.76 4.55
CA LYS A 84 8.34 -6.87 3.91
C LYS A 84 8.72 -5.77 4.89
N TYR A 85 10.03 -5.54 5.00
CA TYR A 85 10.58 -4.53 5.89
C TYR A 85 11.21 -3.40 5.08
N GLU A 86 10.95 -2.18 5.53
CA GLU A 86 11.68 -0.99 5.15
C GLU A 86 12.49 -0.54 6.36
N TYR A 87 13.75 -0.20 6.13
CA TYR A 87 14.71 0.08 7.17
C TYR A 87 15.56 1.29 6.80
N SER A 88 15.75 2.17 7.77
CA SER A 88 16.69 3.27 7.68
C SER A 88 17.46 3.42 8.99
N SER A 89 18.70 3.86 8.88
CA SER A 89 19.59 4.14 10.00
C SER A 89 20.45 5.34 9.67
N ASP A 90 20.62 6.24 10.63
CA ASP A 90 21.62 7.30 10.58
C ASP A 90 22.51 7.22 11.83
N ASN A 91 23.69 6.63 11.64
CA ASN A 91 24.71 6.51 12.68
C ASN A 91 25.57 7.77 12.81
N SER A 92 25.42 8.73 11.90
CA SER A 92 26.12 10.03 11.92
C SER A 92 25.32 11.10 12.67
N ALA A 93 24.01 10.92 12.81
CA ALA A 93 23.14 11.79 13.62
C ALA A 93 23.46 11.74 15.12
N ASN A 94 23.18 12.84 15.83
CA ASN A 94 23.29 12.93 17.29
C ASN A 94 21.95 13.42 17.91
N PRO A 95 21.15 12.57 18.57
CA PRO A 95 21.40 11.13 18.79
C PRO A 95 21.25 10.31 17.51
N LYS A 96 21.93 9.16 17.44
CA LYS A 96 21.81 8.20 16.33
C LYS A 96 20.36 7.76 16.17
N THR A 97 19.93 7.57 14.92
CA THR A 97 18.53 7.27 14.62
C THR A 97 18.39 5.98 13.84
N TYR A 98 17.24 5.32 14.02
CA TYR A 98 16.82 4.19 13.19
C TYR A 98 15.31 4.14 13.14
N ALA A 99 14.79 3.56 12.06
CA ALA A 99 13.39 3.25 11.90
C ALA A 99 13.23 1.93 11.16
N ILE A 100 12.18 1.18 11.50
CA ILE A 100 11.79 -0.05 10.83
C ILE A 100 10.29 0.02 10.60
N THR A 101 9.85 -0.16 9.34
CA THR A 101 8.44 -0.35 9.01
C THR A 101 8.24 -1.77 8.50
N ALA A 102 7.25 -2.49 9.04
CA ALA A 102 6.81 -3.79 8.56
C ALA A 102 5.46 -3.66 7.85
N SER A 103 5.34 -4.30 6.69
CA SER A 103 4.10 -4.42 5.91
C SER A 103 3.97 -5.84 5.36
N LYS A 104 2.73 -6.30 5.12
CA LYS A 104 2.50 -7.65 4.53
C LYS A 104 3.00 -7.70 3.09
N THR A 105 2.81 -6.60 2.38
CA THR A 105 3.14 -6.41 0.97
C THR A 105 3.38 -4.92 0.78
N PRO A 106 4.22 -4.50 -0.19
CA PRO A 106 4.39 -3.08 -0.46
C PRO A 106 3.04 -2.42 -0.78
N GLY A 107 2.73 -1.32 -0.10
CA GLY A 107 1.47 -0.57 -0.19
C GLY A 107 0.30 -1.23 0.53
N SER A 108 0.54 -2.07 1.54
CA SER A 108 -0.52 -2.63 2.39
C SER A 108 -1.08 -1.60 3.37
N THR A 109 -2.41 -1.57 3.51
CA THR A 109 -3.14 -0.75 4.49
C THR A 109 -2.82 -1.15 5.94
N THR A 110 -2.25 -2.34 6.16
CA THR A 110 -1.84 -2.84 7.46
C THR A 110 -0.32 -2.78 7.57
N SER A 111 0.17 -1.69 8.16
CA SER A 111 1.59 -1.46 8.40
C SER A 111 1.83 -1.07 9.84
N TYR A 112 2.98 -1.46 10.36
CA TYR A 112 3.44 -1.13 11.71
C TYR A 112 4.87 -0.64 11.67
N TYR A 113 5.24 0.23 12.59
CA TYR A 113 6.60 0.74 12.68
C TYR A 113 7.11 0.82 14.12
N VAL A 114 8.44 0.93 14.22
CA VAL A 114 9.20 1.18 15.44
C VAL A 114 10.40 2.05 15.08
N SER A 115 10.79 2.95 15.98
CA SER A 115 11.92 3.86 15.79
C SER A 115 12.58 4.22 17.11
N ASN A 116 13.68 4.96 17.06
CA ASN A 116 14.30 5.57 18.24
C ASN A 116 13.33 6.50 19.01
N SER A 117 12.42 7.18 18.32
CA SER A 117 11.41 8.06 18.92
C SER A 117 10.13 7.33 19.34
N GLN A 118 9.95 6.08 18.89
CA GLN A 118 8.76 5.27 19.16
C GLN A 118 9.17 3.82 19.43
N ALA A 119 9.48 3.53 20.70
CA ALA A 119 9.99 2.23 21.13
C ALA A 119 8.96 1.08 21.04
N ASN A 120 7.67 1.42 21.05
CA ASN A 120 6.58 0.46 20.96
C ASN A 120 6.13 0.29 19.52
N VAL A 121 5.80 -0.96 19.13
CA VAL A 121 5.20 -1.26 17.84
C VAL A 121 3.91 -0.45 17.68
N THR A 122 3.90 0.44 16.71
CA THR A 122 2.81 1.40 16.50
C THR A 122 2.23 1.20 15.10
N SER A 123 0.91 1.34 14.97
CA SER A 123 0.24 1.30 13.66
C SER A 123 0.68 2.49 12.80
N GLY A 124 0.99 2.24 11.53
CA GLY A 124 1.39 3.24 10.56
C GLY A 124 2.77 2.98 9.95
N ILE A 125 3.41 4.06 9.51
CA ILE A 125 4.67 4.05 8.79
C ILE A 125 5.60 5.03 9.51
N ALA A 126 6.88 4.66 9.69
CA ALA A 126 7.85 5.56 10.29
C ALA A 126 8.07 6.82 9.44
N PRO A 127 8.40 7.98 10.04
CA PRO A 127 8.77 9.16 9.28
C PRO A 127 9.92 8.87 8.30
N GLY A 128 9.75 9.26 7.03
CA GLY A 128 10.73 9.01 5.97
C GLY A 128 10.69 7.60 5.36
N HIS A 129 9.84 6.70 5.85
CA HIS A 129 9.56 5.42 5.22
C HIS A 129 8.34 5.54 4.30
N ASN A 130 8.34 4.79 3.20
CA ASN A 130 7.20 4.63 2.32
C ASN A 130 6.96 3.15 2.04
N THR A 131 5.88 2.61 2.61
CA THR A 131 5.52 1.20 2.42
C THR A 131 5.18 0.88 0.97
N MET A 132 4.94 1.86 0.12
CA MET A 132 4.89 1.65 -1.32
C MET A 132 6.33 1.50 -1.82
N GLY A 133 6.66 0.35 -2.42
CA GLY A 133 8.02 -0.01 -2.85
C GLY A 133 8.56 0.83 -4.00
N TRP A 134 8.83 2.11 -3.74
CA TRP A 134 9.35 3.06 -4.73
C TRP A 134 10.88 3.15 -4.71
N ASN A 135 11.59 2.62 -3.70
CA ASN A 135 13.04 2.84 -3.53
C ASN A 135 13.98 1.72 -4.04
N LYS A 136 13.52 0.69 -4.77
CA LYS A 136 14.43 -0.34 -5.29
C LYS A 136 14.57 -0.28 -6.81
N PRO A 137 15.70 0.19 -7.34
CA PRO A 137 15.95 0.25 -8.79
C PRO A 137 16.05 -1.13 -9.49
N GLU A 138 15.84 -2.25 -8.78
CA GLU A 138 15.99 -3.61 -9.33
C GLU A 138 14.70 -4.45 -9.40
N VAL A 139 13.51 -3.90 -9.09
CA VAL A 139 12.30 -4.73 -9.06
C VAL A 139 11.31 -4.30 -10.15
N ALA A 140 11.04 -5.22 -11.08
CA ALA A 140 10.01 -5.13 -12.12
C ALA A 140 8.56 -4.91 -11.60
N THR A 141 8.38 -4.77 -10.29
CA THR A 141 7.13 -4.49 -9.59
C THR A 141 7.01 -3.03 -9.14
N ALA A 142 7.86 -2.12 -9.65
CA ALA A 142 7.71 -0.69 -9.40
C ALA A 142 6.27 -0.26 -9.76
N PRO A 143 5.55 0.42 -8.84
CA PRO A 143 4.13 0.75 -9.01
C PRO A 143 3.84 1.53 -10.30
N VAL A 144 4.70 2.50 -10.62
CA VAL A 144 4.82 3.04 -11.97
C VAL A 144 5.89 2.24 -12.68
N GLN A 145 5.48 1.42 -13.65
CA GLN A 145 6.43 0.80 -14.56
C GLN A 145 7.29 1.91 -15.16
N ALA A 146 8.61 1.70 -15.25
CA ALA A 146 9.57 2.57 -15.93
C ALA A 146 9.25 2.65 -17.45
N ALA A 147 8.08 3.18 -17.75
CA ALA A 147 7.59 3.48 -19.06
C ALA A 147 8.20 4.82 -19.48
N SER A 148 8.33 5.02 -20.80
CA SER A 148 8.89 6.25 -21.37
C SER A 148 8.38 7.51 -20.67
N GLY A 149 9.31 8.35 -20.19
CA GLY A 149 9.01 9.61 -19.50
C GLY A 149 8.77 9.52 -17.99
N VAL A 150 8.96 8.36 -17.34
CA VAL A 150 9.00 8.26 -15.87
C VAL A 150 10.43 7.99 -15.42
N THR A 151 10.93 8.78 -14.46
CA THR A 151 12.25 8.58 -13.87
C THR A 151 12.21 8.75 -12.36
N ILE A 152 13.03 7.99 -11.64
CA ILE A 152 13.33 8.27 -10.22
C ILE A 152 14.35 9.40 -10.18
N ASP A 153 14.04 10.47 -9.46
CA ASP A 153 14.86 11.68 -9.36
C ASP A 153 15.38 11.84 -7.93
N THR A 154 16.69 11.67 -7.74
CA THR A 154 17.38 11.81 -6.45
C THR A 154 17.89 13.23 -6.22
N GLY A 155 17.74 14.15 -7.18
CA GLY A 155 18.14 15.55 -7.05
C GLY A 155 17.00 16.45 -6.59
N VAL A 156 15.76 16.07 -6.89
CA VAL A 156 14.55 16.82 -6.53
C VAL A 156 13.59 15.90 -5.78
N PHE A 157 13.47 16.08 -4.47
CA PHE A 157 12.59 15.30 -3.59
C PHE A 157 12.16 16.12 -2.37
N ARG A 158 11.16 15.65 -1.61
CA ARG A 158 10.61 16.36 -0.45
C ARG A 158 11.19 15.85 0.86
N THR A 159 11.15 14.54 1.10
CA THR A 159 11.50 13.96 2.41
C THR A 159 12.50 12.81 2.33
N SER A 160 12.41 11.92 1.34
CA SER A 160 13.13 10.63 1.37
C SER A 160 13.89 10.30 0.07
N GLY A 161 15.01 10.97 -0.16
CA GLY A 161 16.12 10.52 -1.03
C GLY A 161 15.84 10.39 -2.54
N ALA A 162 14.58 10.36 -2.97
CA ALA A 162 14.16 10.42 -4.35
C ALA A 162 12.67 10.76 -4.48
N SER A 163 12.26 11.27 -5.63
CA SER A 163 10.85 11.42 -6.01
C SER A 163 10.60 10.86 -7.41
N ILE A 164 9.32 10.79 -7.79
CA ILE A 164 8.92 10.36 -9.13
C ILE A 164 8.86 11.57 -10.03
N ARG A 165 9.72 11.63 -11.04
CA ARG A 165 9.63 12.65 -12.09
C ARG A 165 8.88 12.12 -13.30
N LEU A 166 7.87 12.86 -13.73
CA LEU A 166 7.12 12.65 -14.96
C LEU A 166 7.50 13.73 -15.99
N SER A 167 8.15 13.31 -17.06
CA SER A 167 8.43 14.18 -18.21
C SER A 167 7.15 14.54 -18.98
N PRO A 168 7.16 15.62 -19.76
CA PRO A 168 6.04 15.99 -20.64
C PRO A 168 5.51 14.79 -21.43
N GLY A 169 4.19 14.66 -21.50
CA GLY A 169 3.48 13.56 -22.19
C GLY A 169 3.41 12.21 -21.43
N ALA A 170 4.05 12.06 -20.27
CA ALA A 170 3.96 10.85 -19.46
C ALA A 170 2.62 10.71 -18.72
N THR A 171 1.56 10.28 -19.43
CA THR A 171 0.19 10.17 -18.88
C THR A 171 -0.21 8.74 -18.48
N GLY A 172 -1.15 8.60 -17.53
CA GLY A 172 -1.78 7.32 -17.18
C GLY A 172 -0.88 6.25 -16.59
N ARG A 173 0.09 6.69 -15.80
CA ARG A 173 1.06 5.84 -15.14
C ARG A 173 0.45 5.29 -13.85
N PRO A 174 0.08 4.00 -13.76
CA PRO A 174 -0.52 3.47 -12.54
C PRO A 174 0.46 3.65 -11.38
N LEU A 175 -0.04 3.97 -10.20
CA LEU A 175 0.69 3.97 -8.92
C LEU A 175 0.69 2.59 -8.27
N ARG A 176 0.14 1.57 -8.94
CA ARG A 176 0.18 0.17 -8.54
C ARG A 176 -0.06 -0.72 -9.75
N SER A 177 0.70 -1.79 -9.87
CA SER A 177 0.54 -2.78 -10.94
C SER A 177 -0.76 -3.60 -10.86
N SER A 178 -1.47 -3.57 -9.72
CA SER A 178 -2.75 -4.26 -9.52
C SER A 178 -3.80 -3.30 -8.95
N PRO A 179 -5.07 -3.38 -9.39
CA PRO A 179 -6.15 -2.58 -8.84
C PRO A 179 -6.33 -2.81 -7.34
N LEU A 180 -6.67 -1.75 -6.60
CA LEU A 180 -7.05 -1.83 -5.20
C LEU A 180 -8.49 -2.35 -5.09
N THR A 181 -8.68 -3.52 -4.49
CA THR A 181 -10.02 -4.02 -4.15
C THR A 181 -10.53 -3.28 -2.91
N VAL A 182 -11.67 -2.60 -3.05
CA VAL A 182 -12.30 -1.83 -1.99
C VAL A 182 -13.77 -2.22 -1.91
N GLU A 183 -14.27 -2.44 -0.71
CA GLU A 183 -15.69 -2.72 -0.49
C GLU A 183 -16.55 -1.52 -0.91
N VAL A 184 -17.66 -1.80 -1.59
CA VAL A 184 -18.62 -0.77 -2.00
C VAL A 184 -19.10 0.02 -0.78
N GLY A 185 -19.05 1.34 -0.86
CA GLY A 185 -19.44 2.26 0.23
C GLY A 185 -18.27 2.78 1.07
N LYS A 186 -17.07 2.22 0.94
CA LYS A 186 -15.87 2.73 1.64
C LYS A 186 -15.30 3.97 0.95
N VAL A 187 -14.77 4.90 1.74
CA VAL A 187 -14.11 6.11 1.23
C VAL A 187 -12.62 5.86 1.10
N VAL A 188 -12.11 6.04 -0.11
CA VAL A 188 -10.69 5.97 -0.44
C VAL A 188 -10.15 7.39 -0.51
N THR A 189 -9.11 7.68 0.26
CA THR A 189 -8.40 8.96 0.24
C THR A 189 -6.96 8.73 -0.24
N VAL A 190 -6.53 9.48 -1.24
CA VAL A 190 -5.14 9.55 -1.69
C VAL A 190 -4.62 10.93 -1.38
N SER A 191 -3.46 11.01 -0.74
CA SER A 191 -2.75 12.25 -0.51
C SER A 191 -1.34 12.12 -1.08
N LEU A 192 -0.87 13.13 -1.80
CA LEU A 192 0.49 13.17 -2.33
C LEU A 192 1.02 14.59 -2.41
N TRP A 193 2.34 14.72 -2.47
CA TRP A 193 3.01 15.99 -2.66
C TRP A 193 3.41 16.17 -4.12
N ILE A 194 3.18 17.37 -4.65
CA ILE A 194 3.48 17.72 -6.04
C ILE A 194 4.41 18.92 -6.07
N LEU A 195 5.40 18.84 -6.94
CA LEU A 195 6.19 19.97 -7.42
C LEU A 195 6.14 19.95 -8.95
N THR A 196 6.16 21.11 -9.59
CA THR A 196 6.26 21.20 -11.05
C THR A 196 7.32 22.21 -11.43
N ASP A 197 7.82 22.08 -12.66
CA ASP A 197 8.51 23.18 -13.28
C ASP A 197 7.58 24.40 -13.40
N ALA A 198 8.16 25.60 -13.37
CA ALA A 198 7.40 26.84 -13.57
C ALA A 198 6.78 26.91 -14.98
N SER A 199 7.39 26.23 -15.95
CA SER A 199 6.92 26.11 -17.33
C SER A 199 5.90 24.99 -17.53
N TRP A 200 5.46 24.32 -16.47
CA TRP A 200 4.47 23.25 -16.60
C TRP A 200 3.12 23.79 -17.05
N ASP A 201 2.63 23.27 -18.17
CA ASP A 201 1.45 23.76 -18.91
C ASP A 201 0.28 22.75 -18.92
N GLY A 202 0.38 21.69 -18.12
CA GLY A 202 -0.65 20.65 -18.01
C GLY A 202 -2.01 21.23 -17.64
N SER A 203 -2.96 21.13 -18.55
CA SER A 203 -4.29 21.75 -18.45
C SER A 203 -5.44 20.80 -18.78
N ALA A 204 -5.14 19.61 -19.30
CA ALA A 204 -6.15 18.64 -19.71
C ALA A 204 -6.48 17.62 -18.60
N ASN A 205 -7.39 16.68 -18.92
CA ASN A 205 -7.88 15.68 -17.98
C ASN A 205 -6.89 14.53 -17.70
N ASN A 206 -5.69 14.58 -18.28
CA ASN A 206 -4.76 13.45 -18.29
C ASN A 206 -3.59 13.63 -17.31
N SER A 207 -3.30 14.86 -16.87
CA SER A 207 -2.39 15.20 -15.76
C SER A 207 -3.04 15.04 -14.39
N LYS A 208 -3.58 13.85 -14.04
CA LYS A 208 -4.41 13.73 -12.83
C LYS A 208 -4.28 12.35 -12.15
N ILE A 209 -4.40 12.31 -10.81
CA ILE A 209 -4.47 11.08 -10.00
C ILE A 209 -5.80 10.34 -10.26
N ARG A 210 -5.87 9.44 -11.24
CA ARG A 210 -7.11 8.75 -11.59
C ARG A 210 -7.53 7.75 -10.52
N PHE A 211 -8.84 7.50 -10.41
CA PHE A 211 -9.43 6.48 -9.55
C PHE A 211 -10.37 5.59 -10.38
N GLY A 212 -9.99 4.34 -10.64
CA GLY A 212 -10.82 3.37 -11.36
C GLY A 212 -10.87 3.57 -12.88
N GLY A 213 -11.88 2.98 -13.54
CA GLY A 213 -11.97 2.84 -15.00
C GLY A 213 -12.67 3.95 -15.78
N VAL A 214 -13.17 5.01 -15.13
CA VAL A 214 -13.73 6.20 -15.81
C VAL A 214 -12.66 7.27 -15.96
N SER A 215 -12.44 7.67 -17.20
CA SER A 215 -11.38 8.58 -17.65
C SER A 215 -11.91 9.99 -17.97
N ASP A 216 -12.82 10.54 -17.15
CA ASP A 216 -13.39 11.87 -17.41
C ASP A 216 -12.63 13.02 -16.71
N GLY A 217 -11.73 12.71 -15.77
CA GLY A 217 -10.86 13.70 -15.11
C GLY A 217 -11.59 14.75 -14.25
N SER A 218 -12.89 14.55 -14.00
CA SER A 218 -13.78 15.49 -13.31
C SER A 218 -13.49 15.59 -11.81
N LEU A 219 -13.17 14.47 -11.17
CA LEU A 219 -12.96 14.37 -9.73
C LEU A 219 -11.75 15.16 -9.21
N LEU A 220 -10.73 15.40 -10.04
CA LEU A 220 -9.43 15.90 -9.60
C LEU A 220 -9.22 17.40 -9.77
N ALA A 221 -9.95 18.02 -10.71
CA ALA A 221 -10.07 19.48 -10.71
C ALA A 221 -10.69 19.96 -9.38
N ALA A 222 -11.60 19.16 -8.81
CA ALA A 222 -12.18 19.42 -7.50
C ALA A 222 -11.22 19.20 -6.31
N CYS A 223 -10.05 18.56 -6.53
CA CYS A 223 -9.07 18.26 -5.49
C CYS A 223 -7.83 19.18 -5.51
N GLY A 224 -7.82 20.24 -6.33
CA GLY A 224 -6.75 21.24 -6.36
C GLY A 224 -5.52 20.87 -7.22
N TYR A 225 -5.64 19.84 -8.07
CA TYR A 225 -4.60 19.45 -9.02
C TYR A 225 -4.71 20.29 -10.30
N ASN A 226 -4.37 21.59 -10.24
CA ASN A 226 -4.42 22.50 -11.38
C ASN A 226 -3.30 23.56 -11.34
N GLY A 227 -2.71 23.86 -12.50
CA GLY A 227 -1.66 24.89 -12.63
C GLY A 227 -0.33 24.54 -11.95
N ALA A 228 0.73 25.25 -12.33
CA ALA A 228 2.08 25.02 -11.83
C ALA A 228 2.20 25.12 -10.29
N LYS A 229 3.09 24.32 -9.72
CA LYS A 229 3.42 24.26 -8.30
C LYS A 229 4.93 24.43 -8.12
N ALA A 230 5.38 25.68 -7.98
CA ALA A 230 6.79 26.00 -7.79
C ALA A 230 7.36 25.53 -6.43
N THR A 231 6.51 25.10 -5.51
CA THR A 231 6.87 24.50 -4.23
C THR A 231 6.07 23.23 -4.00
N TRP A 232 6.64 22.31 -3.22
CA TRP A 232 5.98 21.10 -2.80
C TRP A 232 4.62 21.42 -2.17
N THR A 233 3.56 20.97 -2.84
CA THR A 233 2.17 21.24 -2.46
C THR A 233 1.43 19.93 -2.23
N LEU A 234 0.78 19.80 -1.08
CA LEU A 234 -0.05 18.64 -0.75
C LEU A 234 -1.36 18.70 -1.54
N VAL A 235 -1.66 17.61 -2.25
CA VAL A 235 -2.95 17.37 -2.89
C VAL A 235 -3.60 16.16 -2.27
N THR A 236 -4.87 16.30 -1.88
CA THR A 236 -5.66 15.23 -1.26
C THR A 236 -6.97 15.03 -2.00
N CYS A 237 -7.23 13.78 -2.40
CA CYS A 237 -8.40 13.39 -3.19
C CYS A 237 -9.13 12.24 -2.49
N SER A 238 -10.45 12.37 -2.33
CA SER A 238 -11.27 11.31 -1.70
C SER A 238 -12.38 10.86 -2.63
N ARG A 239 -12.67 9.55 -2.68
CA ARG A 239 -13.76 8.96 -3.45
C ARG A 239 -14.41 7.80 -2.71
N THR A 240 -15.74 7.75 -2.70
CA THR A 240 -16.47 6.58 -2.24
C THR A 240 -16.44 5.49 -3.31
N ALA A 241 -16.05 4.27 -2.93
CA ALA A 241 -16.08 3.10 -3.78
C ALA A 241 -17.53 2.74 -4.14
N THR A 242 -17.79 2.51 -5.41
CA THR A 242 -19.13 2.14 -5.91
C THR A 242 -19.06 0.81 -6.66
N ALA A 243 -20.21 0.15 -6.84
CA ALA A 243 -20.32 -1.12 -7.56
C ALA A 243 -19.82 -1.07 -9.02
N ALA A 244 -19.65 0.14 -9.58
CA ALA A 244 -19.05 0.35 -10.90
C ALA A 244 -17.54 0.06 -10.95
N TYR A 245 -16.86 -0.05 -9.80
CA TYR A 245 -15.41 -0.21 -9.71
C TYR A 245 -15.01 -1.29 -8.68
N PRO A 246 -15.12 -2.59 -9.01
CA PRO A 246 -14.68 -3.67 -8.11
C PRO A 246 -13.15 -3.65 -7.86
N GLY A 247 -12.40 -2.92 -8.69
CA GLY A 247 -10.99 -2.59 -8.48
C GLY A 247 -10.73 -1.13 -8.82
N MET A 248 -10.19 -0.37 -7.87
CA MET A 248 -9.78 1.01 -8.05
C MET A 248 -8.30 1.04 -8.45
N THR A 249 -8.02 1.38 -9.71
CA THR A 249 -6.65 1.71 -10.13
C THR A 249 -6.37 3.16 -9.79
N ILE A 250 -5.22 3.42 -9.17
CA ILE A 250 -4.73 4.78 -8.96
C ILE A 250 -3.64 5.04 -9.98
N SER A 251 -3.70 6.13 -10.75
CA SER A 251 -2.67 6.45 -11.76
C SER A 251 -2.37 7.94 -11.81
N VAL A 252 -1.14 8.33 -12.12
CA VAL A 252 -0.71 9.74 -12.27
C VAL A 252 -0.34 10.06 -13.71
N GLY A 253 -0.17 11.34 -14.02
CA GLY A 253 0.22 11.75 -15.36
C GLY A 253 0.76 13.18 -15.46
N ASN A 254 1.53 13.39 -16.52
CA ASN A 254 1.92 14.68 -17.06
C ASN A 254 1.47 14.75 -18.53
N ASP A 255 0.38 15.44 -18.79
CA ASP A 255 -0.15 15.78 -20.10
C ASP A 255 0.32 17.13 -20.63
N GLY A 256 1.16 17.83 -19.85
CA GLY A 256 1.83 19.03 -20.32
C GLY A 256 2.71 18.74 -21.53
N SER A 257 2.84 19.74 -22.39
CA SER A 257 3.80 19.74 -23.49
C SER A 257 5.18 20.24 -23.02
N THR A 258 5.21 20.98 -21.91
CA THR A 258 6.43 21.50 -21.28
C THR A 258 6.40 21.28 -19.76
N GLY A 259 7.59 21.27 -19.16
CA GLY A 259 7.77 21.16 -17.71
C GLY A 259 7.56 19.74 -17.16
N ASN A 260 8.44 19.37 -16.24
CA ASN A 260 8.32 18.14 -15.46
C ASN A 260 7.41 18.35 -14.25
N ILE A 261 6.95 17.22 -13.73
CA ILE A 261 6.24 17.13 -12.46
C ILE A 261 6.97 16.12 -11.60
N TRP A 262 7.12 16.45 -10.32
CA TRP A 262 7.62 15.56 -9.30
C TRP A 262 6.52 15.20 -8.32
N LEU A 263 6.49 13.94 -7.91
CA LEU A 263 5.54 13.39 -6.96
C LEU A 263 6.29 12.69 -5.84
N ASP A 264 5.91 12.99 -4.60
CA ASP A 264 6.53 12.41 -3.42
C ASP A 264 5.48 12.16 -2.31
N ASP A 265 5.85 11.34 -1.32
CA ASP A 265 5.06 11.07 -0.10
C ASP A 265 3.60 10.68 -0.39
N ILE A 266 3.42 9.82 -1.38
CA ILE A 266 2.11 9.30 -1.77
C ILE A 266 1.59 8.38 -0.66
N SER A 267 0.40 8.67 -0.17
CA SER A 267 -0.29 7.89 0.86
C SER A 267 -1.73 7.59 0.44
N LEU A 268 -2.24 6.47 0.96
CA LEU A 268 -3.56 5.95 0.69
C LEU A 268 -4.23 5.57 2.02
N SER A 269 -5.48 5.97 2.21
CA SER A 269 -6.32 5.55 3.32
C SER A 269 -7.67 5.05 2.82
N ILE A 270 -8.25 4.09 3.54
CA ILE A 270 -9.59 3.55 3.28
C ILE A 270 -10.35 3.62 4.60
N ARG A 271 -11.57 4.18 4.60
CA ARG A 271 -12.44 4.33 5.78
C ARG A 271 -13.83 3.77 5.50
#